data_AF-A0A1Q8LMY9-F1
#
_entry.id   AF-A0A1Q8LMY9-F1
#
_cell.length_a   1.000
_cell.length_b   1.000
_cell.length_c   1.000
_cell.angle_alpha   90.00
_cell.angle_beta   90.00
_cell.angle_gamma   90.00
#
_symmetry.space_group_name_H-M   'P 1'
#
loop_
_entity.id
_entity.type
_entity.pdbx_description
1 polymer ?
#
loop_
_entity_poly.entity_id
_entity_poly.type
_entity_poly.pdbx_seq_one_letter_code
_entity_poly.pdbx_strand_id
1 'polypeptide(L)'
;MSTTDPALVPSALALTYRGPSHTGAPRLTGVAGVAEVVPVVEAEVREVERVDTADLRLVAAGIELVVEHTVPDRASAVPPSTTWVLRLPDADEPLRVPLPASEVEGVTGERAVPDGVDALVRGVRGDAPLVPVGRVHVTRRVDRLRDATGTDLATLAREQVDIALLGEVATVESWTEAVVEPGAADTAGLRQLDEALRDTGLVRAPRGAHARLAALLAAAAPADPPRRTGRKGSAGALLLRYLGDQVDTLAAREADLRADRPDAVHQMRIAARRLRSALRTFGGLLEGPRVGHLVGELRWLGRALAGERDAEVQEERLTARLAALEPELLLGPVQAAVTRHFARTRAETGAAVLEVVDGERYAALQGALRRLLADPPLSRRARRPAATVVPAMVGRTARKLERRMERALADLDAGHVAPESLHDARKTGKQLRYATEVARPSVGKEARAFAKRLKKVSDVLGEHQDAVVSRETLRTLGARAGAEHGNGFTFGVLHGRDTATMLDLERRLPTVWETAWTRRARRWMRR
;
A
#
# COMPACT_ATOMS: atom_id res chain seq x y z
N MET A 1 6.49 36.40 10.36
CA MET A 1 6.01 35.88 11.65
C MET A 1 4.82 34.98 11.34
N SER A 2 5.03 33.66 11.38
CA SER A 2 3.99 32.67 11.11
C SER A 2 2.94 32.71 12.20
N THR A 3 1.76 33.24 11.89
CA THR A 3 0.54 33.02 12.66
C THR A 3 -0.10 31.75 12.12
N THR A 4 0.23 30.63 12.75
CA THR A 4 -0.50 29.38 12.60
C THR A 4 -1.91 29.61 13.16
N ASP A 5 -2.91 29.49 12.30
CA ASP A 5 -4.33 29.50 12.65
C ASP A 5 -4.64 28.33 13.61
N PRO A 6 -5.24 28.54 14.79
CA PRO A 6 -5.50 27.48 15.78
C PRO A 6 -6.70 26.56 15.44
N ALA A 7 -7.21 26.57 14.21
CA ALA A 7 -8.28 25.66 13.81
C ALA A 7 -7.74 24.22 13.54
N LEU A 8 -7.94 23.34 14.54
CA LEU A 8 -8.05 21.89 14.44
C LEU A 8 -6.89 21.15 13.73
N VAL A 9 -5.80 20.91 14.46
CA VAL A 9 -5.10 19.63 14.30
C VAL A 9 -6.01 18.57 14.93
N PRO A 10 -6.41 17.49 14.22
CA PRO A 10 -7.21 16.43 14.81
C PRO A 10 -6.46 15.88 16.04
N SER A 11 -7.01 16.09 17.23
CA SER A 11 -6.52 15.41 18.41
C SER A 11 -6.72 13.90 18.21
N ALA A 12 -5.74 13.08 18.60
CA ALA A 12 -5.89 11.61 18.60
C ALA A 12 -7.06 11.11 19.47
N LEU A 13 -7.69 12.00 20.23
CA LEU A 13 -8.83 11.75 21.11
C LEU A 13 -10.18 12.26 20.55
N ALA A 14 -10.22 12.81 19.33
CA ALA A 14 -11.45 13.32 18.74
C ALA A 14 -12.42 12.17 18.39
N LEU A 15 -13.69 12.38 18.75
CA LEU A 15 -14.76 11.40 18.64
C LEU A 15 -15.65 11.76 17.46
N THR A 16 -15.56 10.99 16.37
CA THR A 16 -16.34 11.23 15.11
C THR A 16 -17.58 10.34 15.03
N TYR A 17 -18.65 10.89 14.48
CA TYR A 17 -19.92 10.21 14.24
C TYR A 17 -20.51 10.59 12.87
N ARG A 18 -21.38 9.72 12.35
CA ARG A 18 -22.16 9.92 11.13
C ARG A 18 -23.59 9.43 11.33
N GLY A 19 -24.57 10.11 10.74
CA GLY A 19 -25.96 9.64 10.71
C GLY A 19 -26.72 10.20 9.51
N PRO A 20 -28.04 9.95 9.44
CA PRO A 20 -28.88 10.45 8.37
C PRO A 20 -28.75 11.96 8.11
N SER A 21 -29.05 12.41 6.90
CA SER A 21 -29.05 13.82 6.56
C SER A 21 -29.97 14.62 7.50
N HIS A 22 -29.55 15.83 7.86
CA HIS A 22 -30.27 16.73 8.78
C HIS A 22 -30.56 16.12 10.16
N THR A 23 -29.71 15.21 10.64
CA THR A 23 -29.81 14.72 12.02
C THR A 23 -29.64 15.90 12.99
N GLY A 24 -30.64 16.10 13.84
CA GLY A 24 -30.68 17.24 14.77
C GLY A 24 -29.59 17.18 15.84
N ALA A 25 -29.32 18.33 16.48
CA ALA A 25 -28.42 18.37 17.62
C ALA A 25 -29.10 17.79 18.87
N PRO A 26 -28.42 16.95 19.67
CA PRO A 26 -28.96 16.56 20.98
C PRO A 26 -29.06 17.80 21.89
N ARG A 27 -30.01 17.78 22.83
CA ARG A 27 -30.00 18.75 23.94
C ARG A 27 -28.88 18.37 24.89
N LEU A 28 -27.79 19.14 24.87
CA LEU A 28 -26.59 18.85 25.66
C LEU A 28 -26.56 19.56 27.02
N THR A 29 -27.42 20.56 27.26
CA THR A 29 -27.54 21.18 28.58
C THR A 29 -27.96 20.15 29.62
N GLY A 30 -27.21 20.04 30.71
CA GLY A 30 -27.37 19.05 31.76
C GLY A 30 -26.66 17.72 31.51
N VAL A 31 -26.15 17.47 30.31
CA VAL A 31 -25.33 16.29 29.99
C VAL A 31 -23.87 16.59 30.33
N ALA A 32 -23.15 15.66 30.97
CA ALA A 32 -21.71 15.80 31.22
C ALA A 32 -21.28 17.09 31.96
N GLY A 33 -22.17 17.67 32.80
CA GLY A 33 -21.90 18.93 33.50
C GLY A 33 -21.99 20.18 32.62
N VAL A 34 -22.46 20.06 31.38
CA VAL A 34 -22.66 21.20 30.47
C VAL A 34 -23.80 22.08 30.99
N ALA A 35 -23.47 23.30 31.37
CA ALA A 35 -24.43 24.33 31.76
C ALA A 35 -24.87 25.18 30.56
N GLU A 36 -23.98 25.39 29.59
CA GLU A 36 -24.21 26.27 28.44
C GLU A 36 -23.63 25.69 27.15
N VAL A 37 -24.33 25.92 26.04
CA VAL A 37 -23.87 25.62 24.68
C VAL A 37 -23.71 26.94 23.95
N VAL A 38 -22.47 27.33 23.67
CA VAL A 38 -22.13 28.62 23.07
C VAL A 38 -21.80 28.43 21.59
N PRO A 39 -22.55 29.01 20.65
CA PRO A 39 -22.19 28.96 19.24
C PRO A 39 -20.90 29.75 19.00
N VAL A 40 -19.94 29.13 18.29
CA VAL A 40 -18.66 29.74 17.89
C VAL A 40 -18.62 29.99 16.39
N VAL A 41 -19.18 29.06 15.62
CA VAL A 41 -19.36 29.17 14.17
C VAL A 41 -20.82 28.82 13.92
N GLU A 42 -21.61 29.76 13.39
CA GLU A 42 -23.01 29.52 13.09
C GLU A 42 -23.17 28.84 11.73
N ALA A 43 -22.41 29.31 10.73
CA ALA A 43 -22.41 28.78 9.37
C ALA A 43 -21.10 29.09 8.64
N GLU A 44 -20.17 28.14 8.66
CA GLU A 44 -19.03 28.10 7.72
C GLU A 44 -19.37 27.16 6.56
N VAL A 45 -19.18 27.60 5.32
CA VAL A 45 -19.42 26.78 4.13
C VAL A 45 -18.09 26.42 3.49
N ARG A 46 -17.91 25.12 3.22
CA ARG A 46 -16.77 24.59 2.47
C ARG A 46 -17.29 23.84 1.26
N GLU A 47 -16.78 24.17 0.09
CA GLU A 47 -17.09 23.48 -1.14
C GLU A 47 -15.79 22.98 -1.77
N VAL A 48 -15.77 21.71 -2.16
CA VAL A 48 -14.67 21.12 -2.89
C VAL A 48 -15.19 20.56 -4.19
N GLU A 49 -14.76 21.15 -5.30
CA GLU A 49 -15.12 20.72 -6.63
C GLU A 49 -13.97 19.90 -7.23
N ARG A 50 -14.29 18.69 -7.68
CA ARG A 50 -13.37 17.80 -8.36
C ARG A 50 -13.35 18.10 -9.84
N VAL A 51 -12.16 18.35 -10.39
CA VAL A 51 -11.97 18.65 -11.81
C VAL A 51 -11.23 17.51 -12.50
N ASP A 52 -11.75 17.04 -13.63
CA ASP A 52 -11.18 15.96 -14.43
C ASP A 52 -11.64 16.08 -15.90
N THR A 53 -11.22 15.17 -16.78
CA THR A 53 -11.86 14.99 -18.08
C THR A 53 -13.20 14.26 -17.92
N ALA A 54 -14.11 14.40 -18.88
CA ALA A 54 -15.40 13.71 -18.85
C ALA A 54 -15.29 12.17 -18.75
N ASP A 55 -14.17 11.62 -19.23
CA ASP A 55 -13.79 10.20 -19.13
C ASP A 55 -12.82 9.92 -17.97
N LEU A 56 -12.76 10.80 -16.97
CA LEU A 56 -12.10 10.61 -15.67
C LEU A 56 -10.61 10.21 -15.76
N ARG A 57 -9.86 10.80 -16.69
CA ARG A 57 -8.44 10.44 -16.94
C ARG A 57 -7.51 10.76 -15.77
N LEU A 58 -7.74 11.86 -15.05
CA LEU A 58 -6.93 12.24 -13.90
C LEU A 58 -7.18 11.28 -12.73
N VAL A 59 -8.44 10.94 -12.43
CA VAL A 59 -8.83 9.92 -11.46
C VAL A 59 -8.25 8.56 -11.85
N ALA A 60 -8.35 8.14 -13.11
CA ALA A 60 -7.73 6.90 -13.60
C ALA A 60 -6.19 6.93 -13.43
N ALA A 61 -5.60 8.11 -13.56
CA ALA A 61 -4.19 8.37 -13.30
C ALA A 61 -3.88 8.66 -11.82
N GLY A 62 -4.82 8.51 -10.88
CA GLY A 62 -4.60 8.79 -9.46
C GLY A 62 -4.09 10.21 -9.17
N ILE A 63 -4.40 11.16 -10.05
CA ILE A 63 -4.10 12.58 -9.88
C ILE A 63 -5.34 13.23 -9.27
N GLU A 64 -5.12 14.05 -8.24
CA GLU A 64 -6.17 14.84 -7.64
C GLU A 64 -6.08 16.29 -8.08
N LEU A 65 -6.98 16.73 -8.96
CA LEU A 65 -7.22 18.16 -9.18
C LEU A 65 -8.55 18.58 -8.54
N VAL A 66 -8.49 19.51 -7.60
CA VAL A 66 -9.68 20.07 -6.95
C VAL A 66 -9.61 21.58 -6.85
N VAL A 67 -10.77 22.19 -6.73
CA VAL A 67 -10.95 23.59 -6.35
C VAL A 67 -11.58 23.58 -4.96
N GLU A 68 -10.85 24.07 -3.97
CA GLU A 68 -11.33 24.25 -2.59
C GLU A 68 -11.83 25.69 -2.45
N HIS A 69 -13.09 25.85 -2.07
CA HIS A 69 -13.71 27.14 -1.77
C HIS A 69 -14.20 27.15 -0.33
N THR A 70 -13.84 28.18 0.43
CA THR A 70 -14.27 28.35 1.82
C THR A 70 -14.91 29.73 1.98
N VAL A 71 -16.16 29.74 2.43
CA VAL A 71 -16.86 30.92 2.90
C VAL A 71 -16.91 30.82 4.43
N PRO A 72 -16.11 31.61 5.14
CA PRO A 72 -16.12 31.60 6.60
C PRO A 72 -17.44 32.15 7.15
N ASP A 73 -17.65 31.95 8.44
CA ASP A 73 -18.80 32.49 9.16
C ASP A 73 -18.94 34.01 8.96
N ARG A 74 -20.18 34.52 8.93
CA ARG A 74 -20.44 35.96 8.74
C ARG A 74 -19.79 36.84 9.80
N ALA A 75 -19.61 36.33 11.02
CA ALA A 75 -18.93 37.04 12.09
C ALA A 75 -17.39 36.97 11.98
N SER A 76 -16.86 36.16 11.08
CA SER A 76 -15.42 36.03 10.85
C SER A 76 -14.87 37.25 10.12
N ALA A 77 -13.70 37.73 10.56
CA ALA A 77 -12.93 38.76 9.86
C ALA A 77 -12.14 38.21 8.65
N VAL A 78 -12.14 36.89 8.46
CA VAL A 78 -11.45 36.23 7.34
C VAL A 78 -12.32 36.35 6.08
N PRO A 79 -11.79 36.79 4.93
CA PRO A 79 -12.56 36.81 3.70
C PRO A 79 -12.74 35.40 3.11
N PRO A 80 -13.73 35.20 2.21
CA PRO A 80 -13.81 33.98 1.42
C PRO A 80 -12.53 33.70 0.64
N SER A 81 -12.22 32.43 0.43
CA SER A 81 -11.03 32.02 -0.31
C SER A 81 -11.33 30.89 -1.28
N THR A 82 -10.59 30.86 -2.38
CA THR A 82 -10.63 29.78 -3.36
C THR A 82 -9.21 29.38 -3.72
N THR A 83 -8.92 28.07 -3.72
CA THR A 83 -7.59 27.53 -4.00
C THR A 83 -7.68 26.34 -4.94
N TRP A 84 -6.91 26.35 -6.02
CA TRP A 84 -6.65 25.16 -6.81
C TRP A 84 -5.66 24.27 -6.09
N VAL A 85 -5.97 22.98 -5.97
CA VAL A 85 -5.10 22.00 -5.32
C VAL A 85 -4.86 20.85 -6.28
N LEU A 86 -3.60 20.63 -6.63
CA LEU A 86 -3.14 19.51 -7.46
C LEU A 86 -2.30 18.56 -6.60
N ARG A 87 -2.85 17.39 -6.28
CA ARG A 87 -2.11 16.27 -5.69
C ARG A 87 -1.66 15.33 -6.79
N LEU A 88 -0.36 15.28 -7.01
CA LEU A 88 0.25 14.27 -7.86
C LEU A 88 0.53 13.02 -7.01
N PRO A 89 0.38 11.82 -7.56
CA PRO A 89 0.53 10.58 -6.80
C PRO A 89 1.97 10.32 -6.31
N ASP A 90 2.96 10.98 -6.92
CA ASP A 90 4.37 10.85 -6.56
C ASP A 90 4.87 12.06 -5.74
N ALA A 91 3.99 12.98 -5.33
CA ALA A 91 4.33 14.17 -4.57
C ALA A 91 3.95 14.01 -3.09
N ASP A 92 4.89 14.34 -2.19
CA ASP A 92 4.64 14.29 -0.74
C ASP A 92 3.64 15.37 -0.30
N GLU A 93 3.63 16.52 -0.99
CA GLU A 93 2.71 17.63 -0.75
C GLU A 93 1.95 18.02 -2.01
N PRO A 94 0.67 18.43 -1.90
CA PRO A 94 -0.08 18.93 -3.03
C PRO A 94 0.39 20.34 -3.41
N LEU A 95 0.42 20.63 -4.71
CA LEU A 95 0.59 21.98 -5.22
C LEU A 95 -0.69 22.78 -4.95
N ARG A 96 -0.57 23.93 -4.27
CA ARG A 96 -1.69 24.84 -4.00
C ARG A 96 -1.49 26.16 -4.74
N VAL A 97 -2.51 26.61 -5.45
CA VAL A 97 -2.52 27.88 -6.19
C VAL A 97 -3.77 28.67 -5.76
N PRO A 98 -3.63 29.61 -4.81
CA PRO A 98 -4.73 30.48 -4.39
C PRO A 98 -5.17 31.39 -5.55
N LEU A 99 -6.48 31.61 -5.67
CA LEU A 99 -7.02 32.62 -6.58
C LEU A 99 -7.00 34.00 -5.92
N PRO A 100 -6.80 35.08 -6.70
CA PRO A 100 -6.89 36.44 -6.18
C PRO A 100 -8.32 36.76 -5.74
N ALA A 101 -8.47 37.57 -4.68
CA ALA A 101 -9.77 37.89 -4.07
C ALA A 101 -10.81 38.46 -5.07
N SER A 102 -10.34 39.18 -6.09
CA SER A 102 -11.19 39.72 -7.17
C SER A 102 -11.86 38.65 -8.04
N GLU A 103 -11.35 37.42 -8.05
CA GLU A 103 -11.92 36.26 -8.75
C GLU A 103 -12.79 35.38 -7.83
N VAL A 104 -12.79 35.68 -6.52
CA VAL A 104 -13.58 34.97 -5.50
C VAL A 104 -14.94 35.66 -5.28
N GLU A 105 -15.01 36.98 -5.42
CA GLU A 105 -16.27 37.74 -5.31
C GLU A 105 -17.03 37.79 -6.65
N GLY A 106 -18.25 37.24 -6.67
CA GLY A 106 -19.24 37.51 -7.73
C GLY A 106 -19.19 36.63 -8.99
N VAL A 107 -18.31 35.64 -9.09
CA VAL A 107 -18.24 34.77 -10.29
C VAL A 107 -19.03 33.47 -10.10
N THR A 108 -20.24 33.44 -10.65
CA THR A 108 -20.95 32.20 -10.98
C THR A 108 -20.60 31.83 -12.43
N GLY A 109 -19.50 31.11 -12.65
CA GLY A 109 -19.02 30.77 -13.98
C GLY A 109 -17.93 29.70 -14.00
N GLU A 110 -17.68 29.13 -15.19
CA GLU A 110 -16.58 28.20 -15.44
C GLU A 110 -15.23 28.85 -15.12
N ARG A 111 -14.45 28.23 -14.23
CA ARG A 111 -13.13 28.74 -13.83
C ARG A 111 -12.05 28.15 -14.74
N ALA A 112 -11.22 29.00 -15.32
CA ALA A 112 -10.07 28.55 -16.10
C ALA A 112 -9.04 27.88 -15.17
N VAL A 113 -8.52 26.73 -15.61
CA VAL A 113 -7.44 26.03 -14.91
C VAL A 113 -6.15 26.84 -15.08
N PRO A 114 -5.42 27.18 -14.01
CA PRO A 114 -4.17 27.93 -14.11
C PRO A 114 -3.15 27.24 -15.03
N ASP A 115 -2.45 28.00 -15.89
CA ASP A 115 -1.53 27.44 -16.91
C ASP A 115 -0.49 26.48 -16.33
N GLY A 116 0.06 26.80 -15.15
CA GLY A 116 1.04 25.96 -14.46
C GLY A 116 0.45 24.62 -14.00
N VAL A 117 -0.81 24.60 -13.59
CA VAL A 117 -1.56 23.39 -13.21
C VAL A 117 -1.89 22.58 -14.46
N ASP A 118 -2.39 23.24 -15.51
CA ASP A 118 -2.72 22.60 -16.79
C ASP A 118 -1.52 21.91 -17.43
N ALA A 119 -0.36 22.58 -17.45
CA ALA A 119 0.88 22.03 -18.01
C ALA A 119 1.30 20.72 -17.33
N LEU A 120 1.07 20.58 -16.01
CA LEU A 120 1.41 19.38 -15.25
C LEU A 120 0.49 18.19 -15.54
N VAL A 121 -0.77 18.44 -15.88
CA VAL A 121 -1.76 17.39 -16.17
C VAL A 121 -1.99 17.14 -17.66
N ARG A 122 -1.47 18.01 -18.53
CA ARG A 122 -1.64 17.95 -20.00
C ARG A 122 -1.26 16.60 -20.59
N GLY A 123 -0.19 15.97 -20.10
CA GLY A 123 0.23 14.64 -20.56
C GLY A 123 -0.81 13.54 -20.30
N VAL A 124 -1.64 13.71 -19.26
CA VAL A 124 -2.69 12.75 -18.88
C VAL A 124 -4.03 13.09 -19.53
N ARG A 125 -4.46 14.35 -19.49
CA ARG A 125 -5.72 14.75 -20.12
C ARG A 125 -5.64 14.73 -21.65
N GLY A 126 -4.46 14.95 -22.24
CA GLY A 126 -4.30 15.13 -23.69
C GLY A 126 -5.03 16.39 -24.17
N ASP A 127 -5.79 16.28 -25.25
CA ASP A 127 -6.60 17.37 -25.78
C ASP A 127 -8.00 17.47 -25.14
N ALA A 128 -8.35 16.55 -24.23
CA ALA A 128 -9.65 16.58 -23.58
C ALA A 128 -9.75 17.78 -22.60
N PRO A 129 -10.91 18.46 -22.56
CA PRO A 129 -11.14 19.58 -21.64
C PRO A 129 -11.24 19.08 -20.20
N LEU A 130 -10.87 19.93 -19.26
CA LEU A 130 -11.07 19.72 -17.84
C LEU A 130 -12.41 20.35 -17.44
N VAL A 131 -13.25 19.55 -16.78
CA VAL A 131 -14.60 19.89 -16.35
C VAL A 131 -14.82 19.45 -14.90
N PRO A 132 -15.74 20.09 -14.16
CA PRO A 132 -16.19 19.57 -12.87
C PRO A 132 -16.85 18.19 -13.04
N VAL A 133 -16.40 17.20 -12.26
CA VAL A 133 -16.92 15.82 -12.28
C VAL A 133 -17.53 15.39 -10.96
N GLY A 134 -17.35 16.19 -9.90
CA GLY A 134 -17.99 15.93 -8.61
C GLY A 134 -17.82 17.10 -7.66
N ARG A 135 -18.66 17.15 -6.63
CA ARG A 135 -18.67 18.22 -5.64
C ARG A 135 -18.93 17.64 -4.25
N VAL A 136 -18.22 18.17 -3.27
CA VAL A 136 -18.51 18.01 -1.85
C VAL A 136 -18.89 19.39 -1.33
N HIS A 137 -20.08 19.52 -0.77
CA HIS A 137 -20.53 20.73 -0.09
C HIS A 137 -20.72 20.41 1.38
N VAL A 138 -20.12 21.23 2.25
CA VAL A 138 -20.17 21.07 3.69
C VAL A 138 -20.60 22.37 4.33
N THR A 139 -21.71 22.34 5.07
CA THR A 139 -22.08 23.41 5.98
C THR A 139 -21.73 23.01 7.40
N ARG A 140 -20.85 23.78 8.03
CA ARG A 140 -20.27 23.50 9.34
C ARG A 140 -20.78 24.48 10.39
N ARG A 141 -21.20 23.95 11.52
CA ARG A 141 -21.54 24.67 12.74
C ARG A 141 -20.68 24.16 13.89
N VAL A 142 -20.18 25.05 14.73
CA VAL A 142 -19.33 24.69 15.88
C VAL A 142 -19.90 25.32 17.13
N ASP A 143 -20.20 24.49 18.12
CA ASP A 143 -20.62 24.92 19.44
C ASP A 143 -19.57 24.53 20.49
N ARG A 144 -19.29 25.40 21.45
CA ARG A 144 -18.52 25.09 22.66
C ARG A 144 -19.47 24.68 23.78
N LEU A 145 -19.11 23.61 24.48
CA LEU A 145 -19.86 23.11 25.63
C LEU A 145 -19.14 23.58 26.89
N ARG A 146 -19.82 24.37 27.73
CA ARG A 146 -19.24 24.97 28.95
C ARG A 146 -19.94 24.49 30.20
N ASP A 147 -19.17 24.36 31.28
CA ASP A 147 -19.72 24.15 32.61
C ASP A 147 -20.23 25.48 33.23
N ALA A 148 -20.79 25.39 34.45
CA ALA A 148 -21.31 26.55 35.17
C ALA A 148 -20.24 27.58 35.60
N THR A 149 -18.96 27.20 35.53
CA THR A 149 -17.82 28.10 35.82
C THR A 149 -17.29 28.79 34.55
N GLY A 150 -17.80 28.42 33.38
CA GLY A 150 -17.36 28.93 32.08
C GLY A 150 -16.19 28.14 31.47
N THR A 151 -15.83 26.97 32.03
CA THR A 151 -14.74 26.13 31.51
C THR A 151 -15.20 25.36 30.26
N ASP A 152 -14.40 25.38 29.20
CA ASP A 152 -14.67 24.64 27.95
C ASP A 152 -14.48 23.12 28.16
N LEU A 153 -15.59 22.39 28.27
CA LEU A 153 -15.62 20.94 28.47
C LEU A 153 -15.30 20.18 27.19
N ALA A 154 -15.86 20.61 26.07
CA ALA A 154 -15.61 20.05 24.74
C ALA A 154 -16.08 21.02 23.65
N THR A 155 -15.65 20.76 22.41
CA THR A 155 -16.18 21.43 21.22
C THR A 155 -16.93 20.42 20.36
N LEU A 156 -18.14 20.77 19.91
CA LEU A 156 -18.94 19.97 19.01
C LEU A 156 -19.02 20.66 17.65
N ALA A 157 -18.35 20.10 16.65
CA ALA A 157 -18.54 20.47 15.25
C ALA A 157 -19.60 19.56 14.62
N ARG A 158 -20.63 20.16 14.02
CA ARG A 158 -21.63 19.46 13.19
C ARG A 158 -21.49 19.91 11.76
N GLU A 159 -21.47 18.94 10.85
CA GLU A 159 -21.22 19.13 9.43
C GLU A 159 -22.36 18.47 8.66
N GLN A 160 -23.13 19.27 7.93
CA GLN A 160 -24.04 18.76 6.93
C GLN A 160 -23.24 18.57 5.64
N VAL A 161 -23.19 17.33 5.14
CA VAL A 161 -22.37 16.95 3.98
C VAL A 161 -23.29 16.55 2.83
N ASP A 162 -23.08 17.15 1.68
CA ASP A 162 -23.71 16.80 0.42
C ASP A 162 -22.63 16.48 -0.62
N ILE A 163 -22.74 15.31 -1.25
CA ILE A 163 -21.86 14.87 -2.34
C ILE A 163 -22.69 14.74 -3.60
N ALA A 164 -22.20 15.33 -4.69
CA ALA A 164 -22.78 15.16 -6.02
C ALA A 164 -21.72 14.64 -6.99
N LEU A 165 -22.04 13.61 -7.79
CA LEU A 165 -21.30 13.30 -9.01
C LEU A 165 -21.91 14.10 -10.15
N LEU A 166 -21.04 14.72 -10.95
CA LEU A 166 -21.42 15.54 -12.08
C LEU A 166 -21.11 14.76 -13.36
N GLY A 167 -22.15 14.49 -14.15
CA GLY A 167 -22.10 13.65 -15.35
C GLY A 167 -23.49 13.52 -16.00
N GLU A 168 -23.70 12.54 -16.88
CA GLU A 168 -25.01 12.33 -17.53
C GLU A 168 -26.13 11.97 -16.53
N VAL A 169 -25.78 11.30 -15.43
CA VAL A 169 -26.68 11.01 -14.31
C VAL A 169 -26.05 11.56 -13.04
N ALA A 170 -26.68 12.54 -12.42
CA ALA A 170 -26.25 13.07 -11.14
C ALA A 170 -26.67 12.12 -10.02
N THR A 171 -25.71 11.57 -9.28
CA THR A 171 -25.98 10.90 -8.00
C THR A 171 -25.69 11.87 -6.87
N VAL A 172 -26.58 11.90 -5.88
CA VAL A 172 -26.45 12.74 -4.69
C VAL A 172 -26.49 11.87 -3.44
N GLU A 173 -25.52 12.03 -2.56
CA GLU A 173 -25.50 11.44 -1.23
C GLU A 173 -25.42 12.55 -0.19
N SER A 174 -26.25 12.48 0.85
CA SER A 174 -26.29 13.49 1.91
C SER A 174 -26.33 12.84 3.28
N TRP A 175 -25.58 13.39 4.23
CA TRP A 175 -25.55 12.91 5.61
C TRP A 175 -25.09 14.00 6.59
N THR A 176 -25.21 13.72 7.88
CA THR A 176 -24.67 14.58 8.95
C THR A 176 -23.47 13.92 9.60
N GLU A 177 -22.35 14.64 9.73
CA GLU A 177 -21.20 14.27 10.56
C GLU A 177 -21.17 15.12 11.82
N ALA A 178 -20.71 14.52 12.92
CA ALA A 178 -20.45 15.22 14.17
C ALA A 178 -19.05 14.86 14.67
N VAL A 179 -18.30 15.85 15.14
CA VAL A 179 -17.00 15.65 15.78
C VAL A 179 -16.98 16.33 17.12
N VAL A 180 -16.70 15.54 18.15
CA VAL A 180 -16.47 16.03 19.51
C VAL A 180 -14.97 16.06 19.75
N GLU A 181 -14.45 17.27 19.97
CA GLU A 181 -13.09 17.48 20.41
C GLU A 181 -13.07 17.67 21.94
N PRO A 182 -12.33 16.83 22.68
CA PRO A 182 -12.29 16.92 24.13
C PRO A 182 -11.59 18.19 24.59
N GLY A 183 -12.20 18.87 25.56
CA GLY A 183 -11.60 19.95 26.34
C GLY A 183 -11.29 19.47 27.75
N ALA A 184 -11.82 20.16 28.77
CA ALA A 184 -11.66 19.80 30.17
C ALA A 184 -12.58 18.63 30.63
N ALA A 185 -13.45 18.11 29.76
CA ALA A 185 -14.31 16.97 30.09
C ALA A 185 -13.47 15.71 30.43
N ASP A 186 -13.83 15.05 31.53
CA ASP A 186 -13.23 13.78 31.91
C ASP A 186 -13.79 12.61 31.09
N THR A 187 -13.24 11.41 31.29
CA THR A 187 -13.66 10.19 30.58
C THR A 187 -15.13 9.82 30.83
N ALA A 188 -15.73 10.25 31.96
CA ALA A 188 -17.14 10.01 32.23
C ALA A 188 -18.02 10.99 31.44
N GLY A 189 -17.65 12.27 31.41
CA GLY A 189 -18.31 13.30 30.61
C GLY A 189 -18.27 12.98 29.12
N LEU A 190 -17.12 12.56 28.59
CA LEU A 190 -17.01 12.15 27.18
C LEU A 190 -17.90 10.95 26.84
N ARG A 191 -18.10 10.00 27.77
CA ARG A 191 -19.04 8.88 27.58
C ARG A 191 -20.50 9.33 27.57
N GLN A 192 -20.87 10.28 28.42
CA GLN A 192 -22.23 10.83 28.42
C GLN A 192 -22.52 11.64 27.14
N LEU A 193 -21.55 12.42 26.66
CA LEU A 193 -21.67 13.11 25.36
C LEU A 193 -21.79 12.12 24.19
N ASP A 194 -21.07 11.01 24.27
CA ASP A 194 -21.12 9.93 23.29
C ASP A 194 -22.47 9.22 23.26
N GLU A 195 -23.05 8.93 24.41
CA GLU A 195 -24.41 8.39 24.54
C GLU A 195 -25.45 9.37 23.97
N ALA A 196 -25.40 10.64 24.38
CA ALA A 196 -26.34 11.67 23.93
C ALA A 196 -26.31 11.88 22.40
N LEU A 197 -25.14 11.75 21.76
CA LEU A 197 -25.04 11.81 20.30
C LEU A 197 -25.62 10.56 19.64
N ARG A 198 -25.39 9.37 20.19
CA ARG A 198 -25.95 8.12 19.64
C ARG A 198 -27.48 8.07 19.72
N ASP A 199 -28.07 8.66 20.75
CA ASP A 199 -29.52 8.76 20.90
C ASP A 199 -30.20 9.56 19.77
N THR A 200 -29.44 10.37 19.02
CA THR A 200 -29.94 11.08 17.84
C THR A 200 -29.91 10.24 16.55
N GLY A 201 -29.39 9.02 16.61
CA GLY A 201 -29.19 8.15 15.43
C GLY A 201 -27.80 8.30 14.78
N LEU A 202 -26.89 9.08 15.38
CA LEU A 202 -25.49 9.13 14.97
C LEU A 202 -24.75 7.88 15.42
N VAL A 203 -23.91 7.31 14.56
CA VAL A 203 -23.06 6.16 14.86
C VAL A 203 -21.59 6.51 14.71
N ARG A 204 -20.72 5.83 15.46
CA ARG A 204 -19.26 5.99 15.33
C ARG A 204 -18.82 5.66 13.91
N ALA A 205 -18.15 6.61 13.26
CA ALA A 205 -17.63 6.44 11.92
C ALA A 205 -16.42 7.35 11.69
N PRO A 206 -15.46 6.98 10.84
CA PRO A 206 -14.42 7.89 10.39
C PRO A 206 -15.02 9.01 9.51
N ARG A 207 -14.40 10.19 9.53
CA ARG A 207 -14.67 11.25 8.53
C ARG A 207 -14.33 10.73 7.14
N GLY A 208 -15.03 11.20 6.11
CA GLY A 208 -14.73 10.68 4.77
C GLY A 208 -15.45 11.30 3.59
N ALA A 209 -15.93 12.55 3.66
CA ALA A 209 -16.62 13.15 2.51
C ALA A 209 -15.76 13.15 1.22
N HIS A 210 -14.54 13.67 1.30
CA HIS A 210 -13.60 13.65 0.16
C HIS A 210 -13.25 12.22 -0.29
N ALA A 211 -12.99 11.32 0.65
CA ALA A 211 -12.70 9.92 0.35
C ALA A 211 -13.89 9.21 -0.32
N ARG A 212 -15.12 9.52 0.09
CA ARG A 212 -16.35 8.98 -0.49
C ARG A 212 -16.54 9.47 -1.92
N LEU A 213 -16.35 10.77 -2.18
CA LEU A 213 -16.37 11.31 -3.54
C LEU A 213 -15.29 10.64 -4.41
N ALA A 214 -14.08 10.50 -3.89
CA ALA A 214 -13.00 9.83 -4.61
C ALA A 214 -13.35 8.37 -4.97
N ALA A 215 -13.96 7.62 -4.06
CA ALA A 215 -14.41 6.25 -4.30
C ALA A 215 -15.51 6.16 -5.36
N LEU A 216 -16.50 7.07 -5.32
CA LEU A 216 -17.58 7.12 -6.31
C LEU A 216 -17.04 7.45 -7.71
N LEU A 217 -16.14 8.43 -7.82
CA LEU A 217 -15.47 8.76 -9.08
C LEU A 217 -14.60 7.62 -9.61
N ALA A 218 -13.89 6.92 -8.72
CA ALA A 218 -13.10 5.75 -9.11
C ALA A 218 -13.99 4.60 -9.65
N ALA A 219 -15.20 4.43 -9.10
CA ALA A 219 -16.17 3.47 -9.59
C ALA A 219 -16.81 3.90 -10.93
N ALA A 220 -16.96 5.21 -11.17
CA ALA A 220 -17.50 5.77 -12.40
C ALA A 220 -16.48 5.89 -13.54
N ALA A 221 -15.17 5.82 -13.24
CA ALA A 221 -14.12 5.93 -14.25
C ALA A 221 -14.27 4.83 -15.33
N PRO A 222 -14.17 5.19 -16.63
CA PRO A 222 -14.28 4.20 -17.70
C PRO A 222 -13.15 3.16 -17.59
N ALA A 223 -13.40 2.01 -18.22
CA ALA A 223 -12.50 0.86 -18.23
C ALA A 223 -11.04 1.27 -18.47
N ASP A 224 -10.12 0.59 -17.76
CA ASP A 224 -8.68 0.84 -17.75
C ASP A 224 -8.14 1.42 -19.07
N PRO A 225 -7.40 2.55 -19.04
CA PRO A 225 -6.88 3.16 -20.26
C PRO A 225 -6.07 2.13 -21.07
N PRO A 226 -6.19 2.13 -22.41
CA PRO A 226 -5.60 1.09 -23.23
C PRO A 226 -4.09 1.03 -23.03
N ARG A 227 -3.59 -0.16 -22.68
CA ARG A 227 -2.17 -0.38 -22.40
C ARG A 227 -1.34 -0.19 -23.65
N ARG A 228 -0.24 0.56 -23.53
CA ARG A 228 0.76 0.66 -24.59
C ARG A 228 1.53 -0.66 -24.67
N THR A 229 1.63 -1.21 -25.87
CA THR A 229 2.36 -2.47 -26.11
C THR A 229 3.79 -2.26 -26.57
N GLY A 230 4.19 -1.02 -26.88
CA GLY A 230 5.47 -0.69 -27.52
C GLY A 230 5.60 -1.27 -28.93
N ARG A 231 6.78 -1.08 -29.55
CA ARG A 231 7.08 -1.62 -30.89
C ARG A 231 7.25 -3.15 -30.82
N LYS A 232 6.51 -3.91 -31.64
CA LYS A 232 6.61 -5.38 -31.71
C LYS A 232 8.07 -5.82 -31.86
N GLY A 233 8.50 -6.80 -31.04
CA GLY A 233 9.86 -7.34 -31.02
C GLY A 233 10.92 -6.49 -30.27
N SER A 234 10.55 -5.29 -29.81
CA SER A 234 11.45 -4.43 -29.02
C SER A 234 11.56 -4.87 -27.55
N ALA A 235 12.63 -4.44 -26.88
CA ALA A 235 12.84 -4.70 -25.46
C ALA A 235 11.74 -4.05 -24.58
N GLY A 236 11.27 -2.85 -24.98
CA GLY A 236 10.16 -2.16 -24.31
C GLY A 236 8.86 -2.96 -24.40
N ALA A 237 8.52 -3.47 -25.59
CA ALA A 237 7.31 -4.28 -25.75
C ALA A 237 7.32 -5.57 -24.92
N LEU A 238 8.49 -6.24 -24.83
CA LEU A 238 8.64 -7.41 -23.98
C LEU A 238 8.43 -7.09 -22.50
N LEU A 239 9.01 -5.97 -22.03
CA LEU A 239 8.88 -5.53 -20.64
C LEU A 239 7.42 -5.16 -20.33
N LEU A 240 6.78 -4.35 -21.17
CA LEU A 240 5.40 -3.88 -20.94
C LEU A 240 4.40 -5.03 -20.91
N ARG A 241 4.54 -6.01 -21.81
CA ARG A 241 3.70 -7.22 -21.75
C ARG A 241 3.88 -7.94 -20.41
N TYR A 242 5.12 -8.19 -20.00
CA TYR A 242 5.38 -8.87 -18.73
C TYR A 242 4.86 -8.10 -17.52
N LEU A 243 5.03 -6.77 -17.51
CA LEU A 243 4.48 -5.93 -16.44
C LEU A 243 2.95 -5.99 -16.44
N GLY A 244 2.31 -5.88 -17.61
CA GLY A 244 0.86 -6.04 -17.77
C GLY A 244 0.35 -7.35 -17.19
N ASP A 245 0.94 -8.48 -17.59
CA ASP A 245 0.55 -9.81 -17.09
C ASP A 245 0.64 -9.90 -15.55
N GLN A 246 1.64 -9.26 -14.95
CA GLN A 246 1.79 -9.27 -13.48
C GLN A 246 0.87 -8.28 -12.78
N VAL A 247 0.51 -7.17 -13.41
CA VAL A 247 -0.54 -6.25 -12.89
C VAL A 247 -1.90 -6.94 -12.92
N ASP A 248 -2.23 -7.64 -14.01
CA ASP A 248 -3.46 -8.44 -14.10
C ASP A 248 -3.49 -9.54 -13.05
N THR A 249 -2.35 -10.22 -12.86
CA THR A 249 -2.22 -11.22 -11.80
C THR A 249 -2.44 -10.56 -10.44
N LEU A 250 -1.85 -9.40 -10.16
CA LEU A 250 -2.01 -8.74 -8.86
C LEU A 250 -3.49 -8.39 -8.60
N ALA A 251 -4.18 -7.81 -9.57
CA ALA A 251 -5.61 -7.45 -9.47
C ALA A 251 -6.52 -8.68 -9.31
N ALA A 252 -6.26 -9.75 -10.07
CA ALA A 252 -7.02 -10.99 -9.92
C ALA A 252 -6.87 -11.61 -8.53
N ARG A 253 -5.66 -11.57 -7.95
CA ARG A 253 -5.41 -12.13 -6.60
C ARG A 253 -5.91 -11.23 -5.48
N GLU A 254 -6.01 -9.94 -5.72
CA GLU A 254 -6.73 -9.01 -4.84
C GLU A 254 -8.23 -9.37 -4.78
N ALA A 255 -8.86 -9.68 -5.92
CA ALA A 255 -10.24 -10.15 -5.94
C ALA A 255 -10.41 -11.49 -5.20
N ASP A 256 -9.48 -12.43 -5.40
CA ASP A 256 -9.46 -13.69 -4.64
C ASP A 256 -9.32 -13.46 -3.13
N LEU A 257 -8.48 -12.51 -2.70
CA LEU A 257 -8.30 -12.14 -1.30
C LEU A 257 -9.61 -11.61 -0.70
N ARG A 258 -10.30 -10.69 -1.40
CA ARG A 258 -11.59 -10.16 -0.94
C ARG A 258 -12.69 -11.22 -0.89
N ALA A 259 -12.57 -12.25 -1.71
CA ALA A 259 -13.48 -13.40 -1.71
C ALA A 259 -13.05 -14.50 -0.72
N ASP A 260 -12.09 -14.22 0.18
CA ASP A 260 -11.53 -15.13 1.19
C ASP A 260 -11.05 -16.47 0.58
N ARG A 261 -10.42 -16.39 -0.61
CA ARG A 261 -9.88 -17.57 -1.29
C ARG A 261 -8.49 -17.91 -0.74
N PRO A 262 -8.19 -19.21 -0.52
CA PRO A 262 -6.89 -19.63 -0.03
C PRO A 262 -5.77 -19.26 -1.01
N ASP A 263 -4.55 -19.04 -0.49
CA ASP A 263 -3.32 -18.71 -1.25
C ASP A 263 -3.33 -17.35 -1.97
N ALA A 264 -4.40 -16.55 -1.88
CA ALA A 264 -4.50 -15.25 -2.54
C ALA A 264 -3.34 -14.30 -2.18
N VAL A 265 -3.05 -14.15 -0.90
CA VAL A 265 -1.97 -13.28 -0.38
C VAL A 265 -0.60 -13.74 -0.84
N HIS A 266 -0.38 -15.07 -0.89
CA HIS A 266 0.86 -15.63 -1.42
C HIS A 266 1.08 -15.26 -2.89
N GLN A 267 0.04 -15.40 -3.71
CA GLN A 267 0.11 -15.07 -5.13
C GLN A 267 0.25 -13.57 -5.37
N MET A 268 -0.44 -12.72 -4.60
CA MET A 268 -0.23 -11.27 -4.61
C MET A 268 1.23 -10.91 -4.30
N ARG A 269 1.82 -11.51 -3.26
CA ARG A 269 3.23 -11.31 -2.89
C ARG A 269 4.18 -11.75 -4.02
N ILE A 270 3.86 -12.85 -4.71
CA ILE A 270 4.63 -13.30 -5.87
C ILE A 270 4.56 -12.28 -7.00
N ALA A 271 3.37 -11.81 -7.36
CA ALA A 271 3.16 -10.82 -8.42
C ALA A 271 3.91 -9.51 -8.12
N ALA A 272 3.74 -8.97 -6.90
CA ALA A 272 4.45 -7.76 -6.46
C ALA A 272 5.98 -7.92 -6.53
N ARG A 273 6.51 -9.07 -6.10
CA ARG A 273 7.94 -9.37 -6.17
C ARG A 273 8.45 -9.50 -7.61
N ARG A 274 7.65 -10.07 -8.51
CA ARG A 274 7.97 -10.19 -9.95
C ARG A 274 7.98 -8.82 -10.63
N LEU A 275 6.97 -7.99 -10.40
CA LEU A 275 6.92 -6.59 -10.86
C LEU A 275 8.18 -5.84 -10.41
N ARG A 276 8.46 -5.88 -9.10
CA ARG A 276 9.63 -5.21 -8.51
C ARG A 276 10.94 -5.69 -9.12
N SER A 277 11.09 -7.00 -9.31
CA SER A 277 12.31 -7.59 -9.86
C SER A 277 12.51 -7.23 -11.34
N ALA A 278 11.41 -7.16 -12.10
CA ALA A 278 11.42 -6.72 -13.49
C ALA A 278 11.83 -5.24 -13.58
N LEU A 279 11.20 -4.36 -12.81
CA LEU A 279 11.53 -2.92 -12.77
C LEU A 279 12.97 -2.67 -12.30
N ARG A 280 13.47 -3.41 -11.31
CA ARG A 280 14.89 -3.30 -10.88
C ARG A 280 15.89 -3.77 -11.93
N THR A 281 15.55 -4.81 -12.70
CA THR A 281 16.50 -5.40 -13.65
C THR A 281 16.46 -4.69 -15.00
N PHE A 282 15.27 -4.28 -15.43
CA PHE A 282 15.00 -3.69 -16.73
C PHE A 282 14.68 -2.19 -16.65
N GLY A 283 14.84 -1.56 -15.48
CA GLY A 283 14.55 -0.14 -15.27
C GLY A 283 15.25 0.80 -16.24
N GLY A 284 16.43 0.46 -16.76
CA GLY A 284 17.09 1.25 -17.82
C GLY A 284 16.39 1.24 -19.19
N LEU A 285 15.26 0.54 -19.34
CA LEU A 285 14.34 0.64 -20.49
C LEU A 285 13.25 1.71 -20.25
N LEU A 286 13.17 2.26 -19.06
CA LEU A 286 12.21 3.26 -18.63
C LEU A 286 12.97 4.50 -18.15
N GLU A 287 12.51 5.69 -18.50
CA GLU A 287 13.12 6.97 -18.13
C GLU A 287 12.36 7.60 -16.94
N GLY A 288 13.08 8.41 -16.16
CA GLY A 288 12.49 9.21 -15.09
C GLY A 288 12.36 8.52 -13.72
N PRO A 289 12.03 9.32 -12.67
CA PRO A 289 12.03 8.89 -11.28
C PRO A 289 10.90 7.91 -10.93
N ARG A 290 9.81 7.87 -11.73
CA ARG A 290 8.60 7.04 -11.53
C ARG A 290 8.91 5.56 -11.28
N VAL A 291 9.94 5.02 -11.93
CA VAL A 291 10.35 3.60 -11.78
C VAL A 291 10.93 3.33 -10.39
N GLY A 292 11.69 4.28 -9.85
CA GLY A 292 12.29 4.17 -8.52
C GLY A 292 11.22 4.15 -7.43
N HIS A 293 10.25 5.06 -7.53
CA HIS A 293 9.08 5.12 -6.64
C HIS A 293 8.31 3.80 -6.65
N LEU A 294 7.92 3.28 -7.83
CA LEU A 294 7.24 1.99 -7.95
C LEU A 294 8.02 0.81 -7.34
N VAL A 295 9.35 0.80 -7.47
CA VAL A 295 10.19 -0.24 -6.83
C VAL A 295 10.14 -0.14 -5.30
N GLY A 296 10.00 1.08 -4.76
CA GLY A 296 9.76 1.36 -3.35
C GLY A 296 8.38 0.90 -2.89
N GLU A 297 7.33 1.25 -3.62
CA GLU A 297 5.95 0.88 -3.26
C GLU A 297 5.72 -0.65 -3.36
N LEU A 298 6.25 -1.31 -4.38
CA LEU A 298 6.22 -2.77 -4.45
C LEU A 298 7.08 -3.46 -3.38
N ARG A 299 8.08 -2.76 -2.81
CA ARG A 299 8.81 -3.24 -1.63
C ARG A 299 7.95 -3.15 -0.38
N TRP A 300 7.24 -2.03 -0.22
CA TRP A 300 6.31 -1.83 0.89
C TRP A 300 5.21 -2.88 0.85
N LEU A 301 4.50 -3.04 -0.28
CA LEU A 301 3.44 -4.04 -0.45
C LEU A 301 3.95 -5.45 -0.12
N GLY A 302 5.11 -5.83 -0.67
CA GLY A 302 5.70 -7.14 -0.40
C GLY A 302 6.10 -7.38 1.07
N ARG A 303 6.30 -6.32 1.88
CA ARG A 303 6.54 -6.41 3.33
C ARG A 303 5.24 -6.46 4.12
N ALA A 304 4.26 -5.64 3.73
CA ALA A 304 2.94 -5.63 4.33
C ALA A 304 2.26 -7.01 4.22
N LEU A 305 2.38 -7.66 3.05
CA LEU A 305 1.86 -9.01 2.81
C LEU A 305 2.76 -10.15 3.32
N ALA A 306 3.87 -9.87 4.02
CA ALA A 306 4.82 -10.91 4.41
C ALA A 306 4.37 -11.70 5.65
N GLY A 307 3.73 -11.03 6.62
CA GLY A 307 3.42 -11.59 7.94
C GLY A 307 2.55 -12.84 7.88
N GLU A 308 1.43 -12.77 7.16
CA GLU A 308 0.47 -13.87 7.07
C GLU A 308 1.06 -15.10 6.40
N ARG A 309 1.74 -14.95 5.25
CA ARG A 309 2.29 -16.11 4.55
C ARG A 309 3.49 -16.72 5.25
N ASP A 310 4.38 -15.90 5.81
CA ASP A 310 5.53 -16.43 6.52
C ASP A 310 5.06 -17.22 7.77
N ALA A 311 3.95 -16.82 8.40
CA ALA A 311 3.28 -17.59 9.44
C ALA A 311 2.69 -18.92 8.93
N GLU A 312 1.91 -18.90 7.85
CA GLU A 312 1.30 -20.12 7.29
C GLU A 312 2.32 -21.17 6.83
N VAL A 313 3.36 -20.76 6.08
CA VAL A 313 4.42 -21.68 5.62
C VAL A 313 5.10 -22.33 6.80
N GLN A 314 5.37 -21.54 7.84
CA GLN A 314 6.06 -22.02 9.04
C GLN A 314 5.16 -22.93 9.87
N GLU A 315 3.85 -22.67 9.94
CA GLU A 315 2.88 -23.54 10.59
C GLU A 315 2.78 -24.89 9.89
N GLU A 316 2.58 -24.91 8.57
CA GLU A 316 2.49 -26.13 7.77
C GLU A 316 3.77 -26.97 7.93
N ARG A 317 4.92 -26.32 7.83
CA ARG A 317 6.22 -26.97 7.96
C ARG A 317 6.46 -27.53 9.36
N LEU A 318 6.18 -26.76 10.41
CA LEU A 318 6.38 -27.22 11.79
C LEU A 318 5.39 -28.32 12.15
N THR A 319 4.14 -28.23 11.69
CA THR A 319 3.13 -29.28 11.87
C THR A 319 3.56 -30.58 11.20
N ALA A 320 4.01 -30.54 9.95
CA ALA A 320 4.53 -31.71 9.25
C ALA A 320 5.75 -32.33 9.96
N ARG A 321 6.66 -31.49 10.47
CA ARG A 321 7.85 -31.94 11.21
C ARG A 321 7.49 -32.56 12.57
N LEU A 322 6.49 -32.02 13.27
CA LEU A 322 5.98 -32.60 14.50
C LEU A 322 5.30 -33.96 14.23
N ALA A 323 4.54 -34.08 13.15
CA ALA A 323 3.91 -35.34 12.75
C ALA A 323 4.92 -36.43 12.34
N ALA A 324 6.10 -36.02 11.86
CA ALA A 324 7.19 -36.92 11.48
C ALA A 324 8.17 -37.22 12.62
N LEU A 325 7.98 -36.66 13.82
CA LEU A 325 8.81 -36.97 14.99
C LEU A 325 8.40 -38.30 15.62
N GLU A 326 9.39 -38.97 16.16
CA GLU A 326 9.25 -40.15 16.99
C GLU A 326 8.41 -39.82 18.24
N PRO A 327 7.41 -40.64 18.63
CA PRO A 327 6.50 -40.34 19.73
C PRO A 327 7.18 -40.00 21.06
N GLU A 328 8.34 -40.61 21.33
CA GLU A 328 9.13 -40.41 22.55
C GLU A 328 9.76 -39.00 22.62
N LEU A 329 9.89 -38.32 21.48
CA LEU A 329 10.43 -36.97 21.38
C LEU A 329 9.33 -35.89 21.45
N LEU A 330 8.05 -36.28 21.49
CA LEU A 330 6.89 -35.39 21.60
C LEU A 330 6.50 -35.20 23.08
N LEU A 331 7.13 -34.25 23.76
CA LEU A 331 6.91 -34.01 25.19
C LEU A 331 6.06 -32.77 25.42
N GLY A 332 4.87 -32.97 25.99
CA GLY A 332 3.90 -31.92 26.30
C GLY A 332 3.00 -31.55 25.11
N PRO A 333 2.16 -30.52 25.25
CA PRO A 333 1.14 -30.14 24.26
C PRO A 333 1.72 -29.33 23.07
N VAL A 334 2.79 -29.85 22.45
CA VAL A 334 3.62 -29.14 21.45
C VAL A 334 2.85 -28.77 20.19
N GLN A 335 1.96 -29.65 19.71
CA GLN A 335 1.09 -29.38 18.56
C GLN A 335 0.15 -28.22 18.87
N ALA A 336 -0.52 -28.25 20.03
CA ALA A 336 -1.41 -27.19 20.44
C ALA A 336 -0.67 -25.85 20.64
N ALA A 337 0.58 -25.88 21.12
CA ALA A 337 1.42 -24.68 21.25
C ALA A 337 1.77 -24.07 19.88
N VAL A 338 2.09 -24.90 18.87
CA VAL A 338 2.30 -24.46 17.48
C VAL A 338 1.02 -23.85 16.91
N THR A 339 -0.11 -24.56 16.99
CA THR A 339 -1.39 -24.07 16.49
C THR A 339 -1.80 -22.75 17.15
N ARG A 340 -1.70 -22.64 18.48
CA ARG A 340 -2.01 -21.38 19.19
C ARG A 340 -1.09 -20.23 18.78
N HIS A 341 0.20 -20.50 18.57
CA HIS A 341 1.15 -19.48 18.15
C HIS A 341 0.75 -18.91 16.79
N PHE A 342 0.52 -19.76 15.79
CA PHE A 342 0.21 -19.32 14.43
C PHE A 342 -1.23 -18.84 14.27
N ALA A 343 -2.19 -19.36 15.05
CA ALA A 343 -3.56 -18.82 15.09
C ALA A 343 -3.57 -17.35 15.54
N ARG A 344 -2.82 -17.01 16.60
CA ARG A 344 -2.67 -15.61 17.05
C ARG A 344 -2.00 -14.75 15.97
N THR A 345 -0.88 -15.22 15.41
CA THR A 345 -0.19 -14.48 14.34
C THR A 345 -1.09 -14.26 13.11
N ARG A 346 -1.91 -15.25 12.73
CA ARG A 346 -2.87 -15.13 11.63
C ARG A 346 -3.98 -14.13 11.93
N ALA A 347 -4.56 -14.16 13.14
CA ALA A 347 -5.58 -13.19 13.54
C ALA A 347 -5.04 -11.75 13.52
N GLU A 348 -3.81 -11.53 14.00
CA GLU A 348 -3.13 -10.23 13.97
C GLU A 348 -2.78 -9.76 12.55
N THR A 349 -2.44 -10.70 11.64
CA THR A 349 -1.97 -10.36 10.29
C THR A 349 -3.08 -10.27 9.25
N GLY A 350 -4.16 -11.07 9.35
CA GLY A 350 -5.25 -11.07 8.38
C GLY A 350 -6.03 -9.75 8.34
N ALA A 351 -6.36 -9.19 9.50
CA ALA A 351 -7.01 -7.88 9.58
C ALA A 351 -6.12 -6.78 8.97
N ALA A 352 -4.81 -6.81 9.27
CA ALA A 352 -3.85 -5.86 8.73
C ALA A 352 -3.66 -5.98 7.21
N VAL A 353 -3.82 -7.18 6.63
CA VAL A 353 -3.73 -7.38 5.17
C VAL A 353 -4.92 -6.74 4.45
N LEU A 354 -6.13 -6.88 4.98
CA LEU A 354 -7.32 -6.21 4.42
C LEU A 354 -7.20 -4.68 4.53
N GLU A 355 -6.79 -4.15 5.68
CA GLU A 355 -6.52 -2.72 5.85
C GLU A 355 -5.48 -2.20 4.85
N VAL A 356 -4.45 -3.00 4.52
CA VAL A 356 -3.43 -2.64 3.54
C VAL A 356 -4.03 -2.53 2.14
N VAL A 357 -4.88 -3.48 1.71
CA VAL A 357 -5.46 -3.48 0.36
C VAL A 357 -6.65 -2.53 0.21
N ASP A 358 -7.30 -2.16 1.31
CA ASP A 358 -8.37 -1.14 1.33
C ASP A 358 -7.82 0.28 1.56
N GLY A 359 -6.55 0.40 1.92
CA GLY A 359 -5.89 1.68 2.18
C GLY A 359 -5.51 2.48 0.93
N GLU A 360 -5.49 3.80 1.08
CA GLU A 360 -5.18 4.77 0.01
C GLU A 360 -3.83 4.50 -0.68
N ARG A 361 -2.82 4.08 0.10
CA ARG A 361 -1.48 3.80 -0.44
C ARG A 361 -1.47 2.65 -1.45
N TYR A 362 -2.28 1.61 -1.22
CA TYR A 362 -2.40 0.51 -2.17
C TYR A 362 -3.16 0.91 -3.43
N ALA A 363 -4.24 1.68 -3.28
CA ALA A 363 -4.96 2.28 -4.41
C ALA A 363 -4.03 3.16 -5.27
N ALA A 364 -3.17 3.96 -4.63
CA ALA A 364 -2.16 4.78 -5.31
C ALA A 364 -1.14 3.94 -6.09
N LEU A 365 -0.67 2.82 -5.51
CA LEU A 365 0.22 1.86 -6.20
C LEU A 365 -0.47 1.22 -7.41
N GLN A 366 -1.72 0.77 -7.29
CA GLN A 366 -2.49 0.22 -8.40
C GLN A 366 -2.65 1.26 -9.52
N GLY A 367 -2.98 2.51 -9.18
CA GLY A 367 -3.02 3.63 -10.11
C GLY A 367 -1.65 3.86 -10.79
N ALA A 368 -0.55 3.82 -10.03
CA ALA A 368 0.80 4.00 -10.55
C ALA A 368 1.22 2.91 -11.54
N LEU A 369 0.83 1.66 -11.29
CA LEU A 369 1.04 0.54 -12.18
C LEU A 369 0.22 0.68 -13.48
N ARG A 370 -1.05 1.07 -13.37
CA ARG A 370 -1.92 1.36 -14.52
C ARG A 370 -1.36 2.51 -15.37
N ARG A 371 -0.93 3.61 -14.72
CA ARG A 371 -0.24 4.74 -15.38
C ARG A 371 1.00 4.30 -16.14
N LEU A 372 1.85 3.48 -15.51
CA LEU A 372 3.07 2.99 -16.16
C LEU A 372 2.74 2.20 -17.45
N LEU A 373 1.64 1.46 -17.48
CA LEU A 373 1.24 0.68 -18.66
C LEU A 373 0.53 1.52 -19.73
N ALA A 374 -0.19 2.57 -19.33
CA ALA A 374 -0.87 3.48 -20.23
C ALA A 374 0.07 4.52 -20.88
N ASP A 375 1.00 5.08 -20.11
CA ASP A 375 2.03 6.02 -20.58
C ASP A 375 3.42 5.63 -20.05
N PRO A 376 4.02 4.57 -20.63
CA PRO A 376 5.35 4.14 -20.22
C PRO A 376 6.40 5.12 -20.73
N PRO A 377 7.30 5.65 -19.86
CA PRO A 377 8.40 6.52 -20.28
C PRO A 377 9.50 5.70 -20.96
N LEU A 378 9.25 5.17 -22.16
CA LEU A 378 10.15 4.25 -22.84
C LEU A 378 11.44 4.93 -23.31
N SER A 379 12.57 4.43 -22.85
CA SER A 379 13.87 4.96 -23.26
C SER A 379 14.22 4.66 -24.71
N ARG A 380 15.21 5.36 -25.28
CA ARG A 380 15.76 5.02 -26.60
C ARG A 380 16.22 3.55 -26.67
N ARG A 381 16.78 3.02 -25.58
CA ARG A 381 17.22 1.62 -25.47
C ARG A 381 16.04 0.65 -25.56
N ALA A 382 14.85 1.03 -25.08
CA ALA A 382 13.65 0.21 -25.13
C ALA A 382 13.16 -0.06 -26.56
N ARG A 383 13.46 0.83 -27.51
CA ARG A 383 13.08 0.69 -28.93
C ARG A 383 13.92 -0.33 -29.69
N ARG A 384 15.06 -0.76 -29.14
CA ARG A 384 15.96 -1.75 -29.76
C ARG A 384 15.40 -3.19 -29.65
N PRO A 385 15.85 -4.12 -30.50
CA PRO A 385 15.40 -5.52 -30.44
C PRO A 385 15.63 -6.17 -29.07
N ALA A 386 14.61 -6.86 -28.56
CA ALA A 386 14.67 -7.53 -27.26
C ALA A 386 15.83 -8.54 -27.18
N ALA A 387 16.02 -9.33 -28.24
CA ALA A 387 17.05 -10.35 -28.34
C ALA A 387 18.48 -9.81 -28.21
N THR A 388 18.71 -8.51 -28.47
CA THR A 388 20.03 -7.87 -28.32
C THR A 388 20.19 -7.22 -26.95
N VAL A 389 19.15 -6.57 -26.45
CA VAL A 389 19.26 -5.74 -25.24
C VAL A 389 19.11 -6.55 -23.96
N VAL A 390 18.11 -7.43 -23.93
CA VAL A 390 17.68 -8.14 -22.72
C VAL A 390 18.77 -9.07 -22.18
N PRO A 391 19.50 -9.87 -23.00
CA PRO A 391 20.55 -10.74 -22.48
C PRO A 391 21.64 -10.00 -21.73
N ALA A 392 22.10 -8.85 -22.25
CA ALA A 392 23.10 -8.02 -21.59
C ALA A 392 22.61 -7.45 -20.24
N MET A 393 21.31 -7.13 -20.12
CA MET A 393 20.73 -6.66 -18.85
C MET A 393 20.68 -7.80 -17.82
N VAL A 394 20.24 -9.00 -18.23
CA VAL A 394 20.27 -10.20 -17.37
C VAL A 394 21.71 -10.53 -16.96
N GLY A 395 22.66 -10.42 -17.88
CA GLY A 395 24.08 -10.67 -17.64
C GLY A 395 24.70 -9.76 -16.55
N ARG A 396 24.18 -8.54 -16.35
CA ARG A 396 24.58 -7.68 -15.22
C ARG A 396 24.11 -8.24 -13.88
N THR A 397 22.85 -8.68 -13.81
CA THR A 397 22.30 -9.33 -12.61
C THR A 397 23.02 -10.65 -12.32
N ALA A 398 23.38 -11.42 -13.36
CA ALA A 398 24.18 -12.63 -13.20
C ALA A 398 25.56 -12.36 -12.60
N ARG A 399 26.30 -11.36 -13.10
CA ARG A 399 27.58 -10.94 -12.52
C ARG A 399 27.46 -10.48 -11.07
N LYS A 400 26.35 -9.84 -10.70
CA LYS A 400 26.08 -9.47 -9.32
C LYS A 400 25.86 -10.69 -8.43
N LEU A 401 25.16 -11.71 -8.92
CA LEU A 401 24.98 -12.96 -8.19
C LEU A 401 26.31 -13.69 -8.01
N GLU A 402 27.12 -13.76 -9.07
CA GLU A 402 28.45 -14.38 -9.05
C GLU A 402 29.31 -13.83 -7.92
N ARG A 403 29.47 -12.50 -7.83
CA ARG A 403 30.22 -11.87 -6.73
C ARG A 403 29.65 -12.15 -5.34
N ARG A 404 28.33 -12.25 -5.21
CA ARG A 404 27.69 -12.55 -3.91
C ARG A 404 27.87 -14.00 -3.52
N MET A 405 27.84 -14.92 -4.48
CA MET A 405 28.12 -16.32 -4.26
C MET A 405 29.60 -16.55 -3.94
N GLU A 406 30.52 -15.89 -4.64
CA GLU A 406 31.96 -15.93 -4.32
C GLU A 406 32.22 -15.51 -2.86
N ARG A 407 31.62 -14.39 -2.43
CA ARG A 407 31.70 -13.96 -1.03
C ARG A 407 31.08 -14.97 -0.07
N ALA A 408 29.87 -15.46 -0.35
CA ALA A 408 29.21 -16.41 0.52
C ALA A 408 30.00 -17.73 0.64
N LEU A 409 30.61 -18.22 -0.44
CA LEU A 409 31.44 -19.41 -0.41
C LEU A 409 32.74 -19.18 0.36
N ALA A 410 33.40 -18.03 0.19
CA ALA A 410 34.59 -17.68 0.96
C ALA A 410 34.30 -17.57 2.46
N ASP A 411 33.15 -16.99 2.83
CA ASP A 411 32.67 -16.92 4.23
C ASP A 411 32.49 -18.34 4.81
N LEU A 412 31.87 -19.25 4.04
CA LEU A 412 31.71 -20.67 4.43
C LEU A 412 33.05 -21.38 4.62
N ASP A 413 33.99 -21.21 3.68
CA ASP A 413 35.33 -21.82 3.75
C ASP A 413 36.13 -21.33 4.97
N ALA A 414 35.93 -20.07 5.37
CA ALA A 414 36.54 -19.49 6.55
C ALA A 414 35.91 -19.97 7.88
N GLY A 415 34.88 -20.81 7.85
CA GLY A 415 34.10 -21.21 9.02
C GLY A 415 33.27 -20.06 9.62
N HIS A 416 33.17 -18.93 8.92
CA HIS A 416 32.42 -17.75 9.34
C HIS A 416 31.12 -17.67 8.55
N VAL A 417 30.06 -18.30 9.05
CA VAL A 417 28.74 -18.15 8.40
C VAL A 417 28.18 -16.77 8.74
N ALA A 418 28.55 -15.74 8.00
CA ALA A 418 27.84 -14.47 8.05
C ALA A 418 26.44 -14.71 7.42
N PRO A 419 25.34 -14.78 8.20
CA PRO A 419 24.04 -15.18 7.66
C PRO A 419 23.55 -14.23 6.54
N GLU A 420 24.07 -13.01 6.56
CA GLU A 420 23.81 -11.95 5.60
C GLU A 420 24.32 -12.27 4.18
N SER A 421 25.46 -12.96 4.01
CA SER A 421 26.05 -13.19 2.68
C SER A 421 25.24 -14.20 1.85
N LEU A 422 24.84 -15.33 2.47
CA LEU A 422 23.91 -16.30 1.87
C LEU A 422 22.54 -15.68 1.60
N HIS A 423 22.05 -14.85 2.52
CA HIS A 423 20.77 -14.16 2.37
C HIS A 423 20.80 -13.17 1.19
N ASP A 424 21.91 -12.46 0.99
CA ASP A 424 22.10 -11.54 -0.12
C ASP A 424 22.25 -12.25 -1.47
N ALA A 425 22.93 -13.41 -1.48
CA ALA A 425 22.99 -14.30 -2.63
C ALA A 425 21.59 -14.81 -3.00
N ARG A 426 20.80 -15.28 -2.02
CA ARG A 426 19.38 -15.70 -2.20
C ARG A 426 18.55 -14.60 -2.83
N LYS A 427 18.63 -13.37 -2.31
CA LYS A 427 17.89 -12.21 -2.86
C LYS A 427 18.24 -11.97 -4.34
N THR A 428 19.53 -11.97 -4.69
CA THR A 428 19.95 -11.75 -6.09
C THR A 428 19.63 -12.96 -6.98
N GLY A 429 19.69 -14.19 -6.44
CA GLY A 429 19.30 -15.41 -7.13
C GLY A 429 17.83 -15.38 -7.56
N LYS A 430 16.95 -15.00 -6.63
CA LYS A 430 15.52 -14.78 -6.94
C LYS A 430 15.34 -13.68 -7.99
N GLN A 431 16.04 -12.55 -7.87
CA GLN A 431 16.00 -11.48 -8.88
C GLN A 431 16.43 -11.99 -10.27
N LEU A 432 17.52 -12.76 -10.35
CA LEU A 432 18.02 -13.32 -11.60
C LEU A 432 17.04 -14.32 -12.21
N ARG A 433 16.38 -15.15 -11.39
CA ARG A 433 15.34 -16.08 -11.86
C ARG A 433 14.16 -15.33 -12.50
N TYR A 434 13.68 -14.25 -11.90
CA TYR A 434 12.62 -13.46 -12.53
C TYR A 434 13.11 -12.74 -13.79
N ALA A 435 14.36 -12.28 -13.80
CA ALA A 435 14.94 -11.69 -15.00
C ALA A 435 15.03 -12.68 -16.18
N THR A 436 15.28 -13.96 -15.89
CA THR A 436 15.33 -15.01 -16.92
C THR A 436 13.93 -15.42 -17.38
N GLU A 437 12.91 -15.33 -16.51
CA GLU A 437 11.49 -15.45 -16.88
C GLU A 437 11.11 -14.38 -17.92
N VAL A 438 11.47 -13.11 -17.70
CA VAL A 438 11.24 -12.01 -18.66
C VAL A 438 11.98 -12.24 -19.98
N ALA A 439 13.22 -12.74 -19.93
CA ALA A 439 14.04 -12.95 -21.14
C ALA A 439 13.56 -14.10 -22.02
N ARG A 440 12.87 -15.09 -21.44
CA ARG A 440 12.49 -16.35 -22.08
C ARG A 440 11.81 -16.19 -23.45
N PRO A 441 10.84 -15.28 -23.66
CA PRO A 441 10.18 -15.12 -24.96
C PRO A 441 11.10 -14.60 -26.06
N SER A 442 12.21 -13.93 -25.73
CA SER A 442 13.17 -13.39 -26.69
C SER A 442 14.40 -14.27 -26.93
N VAL A 443 14.79 -15.07 -25.94
CA VAL A 443 16.01 -15.92 -25.96
C VAL A 443 15.68 -17.40 -26.17
N GLY A 444 14.50 -17.86 -25.78
CA GLY A 444 14.05 -19.23 -25.99
C GLY A 444 14.68 -20.26 -25.03
N LYS A 445 15.12 -21.40 -25.60
CA LYS A 445 15.49 -22.61 -24.85
C LYS A 445 16.66 -22.40 -23.88
N GLU A 446 17.64 -21.56 -24.24
CA GLU A 446 18.82 -21.29 -23.40
C GLU A 446 18.45 -20.63 -22.06
N ALA A 447 17.56 -19.63 -22.08
CA ALA A 447 17.07 -18.97 -20.87
C ALA A 447 16.25 -19.93 -19.98
N ARG A 448 15.42 -20.78 -20.59
CA ARG A 448 14.65 -21.82 -19.86
C ARG A 448 15.58 -22.83 -19.17
N ALA A 449 16.60 -23.33 -19.88
CA ALA A 449 17.56 -24.27 -19.34
C ALA A 449 18.38 -23.66 -18.19
N PHE A 450 18.79 -22.39 -18.34
CA PHE A 450 19.48 -21.65 -17.28
C PHE A 450 18.60 -21.45 -16.05
N ALA A 451 17.32 -21.07 -16.23
CA ALA A 451 16.37 -20.93 -15.12
C ALA A 451 16.20 -22.23 -14.32
N LYS A 452 16.14 -23.39 -14.99
CA LYS A 452 16.06 -24.71 -14.32
C LYS A 452 17.30 -25.01 -13.48
N ARG A 453 18.49 -24.62 -13.94
CA ARG A 453 19.75 -24.76 -13.17
C ARG A 453 19.78 -23.82 -11.97
N LEU A 454 19.43 -22.55 -12.18
CA LEU A 454 19.38 -21.53 -11.12
C LEU A 454 18.35 -21.87 -10.04
N LYS A 455 17.26 -22.55 -10.40
CA LYS A 455 16.29 -23.07 -9.44
C LYS A 455 16.95 -23.97 -8.40
N LYS A 456 17.85 -24.89 -8.78
CA LYS A 456 18.54 -25.77 -7.82
C LYS A 456 19.33 -24.99 -6.76
N VAL A 457 20.07 -23.96 -7.19
CA VAL A 457 20.79 -23.06 -6.26
C VAL A 457 19.80 -22.30 -5.37
N SER A 458 18.70 -21.80 -5.96
CA SER A 458 17.66 -21.07 -5.24
C SER A 458 16.90 -21.94 -4.24
N ASP A 459 16.81 -23.25 -4.49
CA ASP A 459 16.16 -24.23 -3.60
C ASP A 459 17.07 -24.52 -2.39
N VAL A 460 18.38 -24.67 -2.56
CA VAL A 460 19.34 -24.83 -1.44
C VAL A 460 19.38 -23.58 -0.56
N LEU A 461 19.57 -22.41 -1.17
CA LEU A 461 19.46 -21.11 -0.45
C LEU A 461 18.04 -20.86 0.09
N GLY A 462 17.06 -21.53 -0.54
CA GLY A 462 15.66 -21.68 -0.17
C GLY A 462 15.52 -22.23 1.25
N GLU A 463 15.85 -23.51 1.33
CA GLU A 463 15.74 -24.36 2.49
C GLU A 463 16.62 -23.87 3.66
N HIS A 464 17.81 -23.32 3.37
CA HIS A 464 18.70 -22.77 4.40
C HIS A 464 18.05 -21.61 5.15
N GLN A 465 17.54 -20.60 4.43
CA GLN A 465 16.86 -19.48 5.08
C GLN A 465 15.62 -19.93 5.85
N ASP A 466 14.88 -20.90 5.29
CA ASP A 466 13.66 -21.35 5.93
C ASP A 466 14.03 -22.07 7.24
N ALA A 467 15.15 -22.82 7.30
CA ALA A 467 15.69 -23.37 8.54
C ALA A 467 16.15 -22.28 9.53
N VAL A 468 16.79 -21.19 9.06
CA VAL A 468 17.14 -20.03 9.90
C VAL A 468 15.90 -19.42 10.57
N VAL A 469 14.84 -19.16 9.79
CA VAL A 469 13.58 -18.60 10.31
C VAL A 469 12.90 -19.57 11.28
N SER A 470 12.87 -20.86 10.93
CA SER A 470 12.30 -21.92 11.78
C SER A 470 12.98 -22.02 13.14
N ARG A 471 14.31 -21.90 13.20
CA ARG A 471 15.05 -21.92 14.48
C ARG A 471 14.65 -20.77 15.40
N GLU A 472 14.44 -19.58 14.85
CA GLU A 472 14.00 -18.43 15.65
C GLU A 472 12.60 -18.65 16.24
N THR A 473 11.67 -19.18 15.44
CA THR A 473 10.32 -19.55 15.90
C THR A 473 10.39 -20.65 16.97
N LEU A 474 11.17 -21.72 16.74
CA LEU A 474 11.32 -22.83 17.67
C LEU A 474 11.93 -22.39 19.01
N ARG A 475 12.92 -21.49 18.98
CA ARG A 475 13.50 -20.90 20.20
C ARG A 475 12.44 -20.13 20.99
N THR A 476 11.59 -19.37 20.29
CA THR A 476 10.49 -18.61 20.91
C THR A 476 9.45 -19.53 21.53
N LEU A 477 9.05 -20.59 20.83
CA LEU A 477 8.11 -21.60 21.33
C LEU A 477 8.68 -22.35 22.53
N GLY A 478 9.96 -22.76 22.48
CA GLY A 478 10.65 -23.42 23.59
C GLY A 478 10.75 -22.53 24.84
N ALA A 479 11.11 -21.26 24.68
CA ALA A 479 11.17 -20.31 25.79
C ALA A 479 9.79 -20.07 26.44
N ARG A 480 8.73 -19.95 25.63
CA ARG A 480 7.36 -19.80 26.14
C ARG A 480 6.88 -21.04 26.86
N ALA A 481 7.14 -22.23 26.31
CA ALA A 481 6.81 -23.49 26.96
C ALA A 481 7.47 -23.57 28.35
N GLY A 482 8.75 -23.20 28.47
CA GLY A 482 9.44 -23.15 29.76
C GLY A 482 8.84 -22.14 30.75
N ALA A 483 8.47 -20.94 30.27
CA ALA A 483 7.85 -19.89 31.10
C ALA A 483 6.45 -20.29 31.61
N GLU A 484 5.70 -21.09 30.84
CA GLU A 484 4.40 -21.64 31.20
C GLU A 484 4.50 -22.94 32.03
N HIS A 485 5.68 -23.25 32.59
CA HIS A 485 5.99 -24.50 33.30
C HIS A 485 5.74 -25.79 32.48
N GLY A 486 5.70 -25.66 31.15
CA GLY A 486 5.61 -26.75 30.19
C GLY A 486 6.99 -27.25 29.74
N ASN A 487 7.00 -28.23 28.84
CA ASN A 487 8.22 -28.86 28.33
C ASN A 487 8.66 -28.27 26.98
N GLY A 488 9.85 -27.66 26.94
CA GLY A 488 10.44 -27.09 25.72
C GLY A 488 11.31 -28.06 24.90
N PHE A 489 11.51 -29.30 25.36
CA PHE A 489 12.47 -30.26 24.80
C PHE A 489 12.25 -30.53 23.31
N THR A 490 11.01 -30.80 22.88
CA THR A 490 10.68 -31.09 21.48
C THR A 490 11.07 -29.93 20.56
N PHE A 491 10.86 -28.68 21.00
CA PHE A 491 11.28 -27.51 20.22
C PHE A 491 12.80 -27.40 20.13
N GLY A 492 13.51 -27.76 21.20
CA GLY A 492 14.97 -27.90 21.21
C GLY A 492 15.49 -28.96 20.22
N VAL A 493 14.85 -30.13 20.16
CA VAL A 493 15.16 -31.19 19.19
C VAL A 493 15.00 -30.69 17.75
N LEU A 494 13.86 -30.07 17.43
CA LEU A 494 13.61 -29.53 16.09
C LEU A 494 14.59 -28.40 15.74
N HIS A 495 15.00 -27.58 16.72
CA HIS A 495 16.00 -26.53 16.52
C HIS A 495 17.39 -27.13 16.22
N GLY A 496 17.77 -28.19 16.93
CA GLY A 496 18.98 -28.97 16.65
C GLY A 496 18.98 -29.57 15.24
N ARG A 497 17.86 -30.20 14.83
CA ARG A 497 17.69 -30.74 13.47
C ARG A 497 17.82 -29.65 12.39
N ASP A 498 17.25 -28.46 12.60
CA ASP A 498 17.41 -27.34 11.67
C ASP A 498 18.86 -26.86 11.57
N THR A 499 19.60 -26.89 12.68
CA THR A 499 21.03 -26.55 12.70
C THR A 499 21.83 -27.56 11.86
N ALA A 500 21.55 -28.85 12.00
CA ALA A 500 22.19 -29.89 11.20
C ALA A 500 21.84 -29.76 9.69
N THR A 501 20.57 -29.47 9.36
CA THR A 501 20.14 -29.23 7.99
C THR A 501 20.86 -28.02 7.36
N MET A 502 21.00 -26.92 8.10
CA MET A 502 21.74 -25.75 7.61
C MET A 502 23.19 -26.12 7.26
N LEU A 503 23.89 -26.82 8.15
CA LEU A 503 25.27 -27.26 7.91
C LEU A 503 25.38 -28.19 6.68
N ASP A 504 24.39 -29.07 6.46
CA ASP A 504 24.35 -29.90 5.26
C ASP A 504 24.17 -29.11 3.96
N LEU A 505 23.25 -28.16 3.97
CA LEU A 505 22.99 -27.29 2.83
C LEU A 505 24.21 -26.41 2.51
N GLU A 506 24.89 -25.91 3.54
CA GLU A 506 26.14 -25.15 3.42
C GLU A 506 27.24 -25.99 2.75
N ARG A 507 27.43 -27.26 3.16
CA ARG A 507 28.38 -28.19 2.52
C ARG A 507 28.03 -28.52 1.07
N ARG A 508 26.74 -28.59 0.73
CA ARG A 508 26.27 -28.93 -0.63
C ARG A 508 26.27 -27.74 -1.59
N LEU A 509 26.20 -26.52 -1.07
CA LEU A 509 26.06 -25.30 -1.86
C LEU A 509 27.19 -25.10 -2.89
N PRO A 510 28.49 -25.31 -2.59
CA PRO A 510 29.57 -25.19 -3.57
C PRO A 510 29.33 -26.06 -4.81
N THR A 511 29.08 -27.37 -4.62
CA THR A 511 28.86 -28.33 -5.71
C THR A 511 27.62 -27.99 -6.55
N VAL A 512 26.53 -27.57 -5.90
CA VAL A 512 25.29 -27.15 -6.59
C VAL A 512 25.54 -25.88 -7.40
N TRP A 513 26.31 -24.94 -6.86
CA TRP A 513 26.69 -23.71 -7.54
C TRP A 513 27.54 -23.98 -8.79
N GLU A 514 28.62 -24.76 -8.67
CA GLU A 514 29.50 -25.11 -9.80
C GLU A 514 28.74 -25.78 -10.95
N THR A 515 27.85 -26.72 -10.62
CA THR A 515 27.01 -27.43 -11.60
C THR A 515 26.03 -26.48 -12.31
N ALA A 516 25.51 -25.48 -11.59
CA ALA A 516 24.56 -24.52 -12.14
C ALA A 516 25.24 -23.40 -12.93
N TRP A 517 26.48 -23.02 -12.58
CA TRP A 517 27.12 -21.76 -12.99
C TRP A 517 28.16 -21.86 -14.12
N THR A 518 28.04 -22.88 -14.99
CA THR A 518 28.97 -23.12 -16.10
C THR A 518 29.02 -22.00 -17.16
N ARG A 519 30.16 -21.87 -17.86
CA ARG A 519 30.32 -20.93 -19.00
C ARG A 519 29.28 -21.17 -20.09
N ARG A 520 29.00 -22.45 -20.42
CA ARG A 520 27.99 -22.84 -21.42
C ARG A 520 26.60 -22.36 -21.03
N ALA A 521 26.21 -22.51 -19.76
CA ALA A 521 24.89 -22.11 -19.28
C ALA A 521 24.66 -20.58 -19.33
N ARG A 522 25.75 -19.79 -19.30
CA ARG A 522 25.70 -18.31 -19.30
C ARG A 522 25.97 -17.65 -20.66
N ARG A 523 26.31 -18.44 -21.69
CA ARG A 523 26.75 -17.92 -23.01
C ARG A 523 25.75 -16.95 -23.63
N TRP A 524 24.45 -17.24 -23.50
CA TRP A 524 23.39 -16.43 -24.08
C TRP A 524 23.33 -15.00 -23.52
N MET A 525 23.81 -14.77 -22.30
CA MET A 525 23.83 -13.43 -21.65
C MET A 525 24.95 -12.52 -22.15
N ARG A 526 25.88 -13.06 -22.95
CA ARG A 526 27.03 -12.34 -23.51
C ARG A 526 26.85 -11.99 -25.00
N ARG A 527 25.69 -12.31 -25.57
CA ARG A 527 25.34 -12.06 -26.97
C ARG A 527 24.92 -10.62 -27.21
#